data_AF-A0A7Y5FAW7-F1
#
_entry.id   AF-A0A7Y5FAW7-F1
#
_cell.length_a   1.000
_cell.length_b   1.000
_cell.length_c   1.000
_cell.angle_alpha   90.00
_cell.angle_beta   90.00
_cell.angle_gamma   90.00
#
_symmetry.space_group_name_H-M   'P 1'
#
loop_
_entity.id
_entity.type
_entity.pdbx_description
1 polymer ?
#
loop_
_entity_poly.entity_id
_entity_poly.type
_entity_poly.pdbx_seq_one_letter_code
_entity_poly.pdbx_strand_id
1 'polypeptide(L)'
;MLYRVTWTIDLDADSPEHAARRALEIHRNPDSWATHFEVRAKRGRVHNVDLGRGDAATKQDVVFVLTPMADGIVRDVQAFRTREAAAAAERAWLDAQGIRTDQEREHRSDWGTGIAIWECKTTDPT
;
A
#
# COMPACT_ATOMS: atom_id res chain seq x y z
N MET A 1 34.03 8.36 6.83
CA MET A 1 33.71 8.21 5.38
C MET A 1 33.23 9.55 4.87
N LEU A 2 33.48 9.89 3.60
CA LEU A 2 33.06 11.16 3.00
C LEU A 2 32.00 10.87 1.92
N TYR A 3 30.85 11.53 2.04
CA TYR A 3 29.74 11.44 1.10
C TYR A 3 29.44 12.82 0.55
N ARG A 4 29.20 12.91 -0.76
CA ARG A 4 28.58 14.08 -1.37
C ARG A 4 27.12 13.73 -1.62
N VAL A 5 26.23 14.51 -1.04
CA VAL A 5 24.79 14.38 -1.23
C VAL A 5 24.34 15.54 -2.11
N THR A 6 23.67 15.22 -3.20
CA THR A 6 23.07 16.21 -4.10
C THR A 6 21.57 15.93 -4.19
N TRP A 7 20.77 16.97 -4.04
CA TRP A 7 19.32 16.95 -4.23
C TRP A 7 18.99 17.85 -5.42
N THR A 8 18.21 17.33 -6.38
CA THR A 8 17.85 18.02 -7.62
C THR A 8 16.34 18.10 -7.72
N ILE A 9 15.83 19.28 -8.05
CA ILE A 9 14.40 19.53 -8.27
C ILE A 9 14.25 20.46 -9.46
N ASP A 10 13.27 20.17 -10.31
CA ASP A 10 12.81 21.07 -11.36
C ASP A 10 11.59 21.84 -10.84
N LEU A 11 11.64 23.16 -10.93
CA LEU A 11 10.54 24.03 -10.50
C LEU A 11 10.54 25.34 -11.28
N ASP A 12 9.34 25.87 -11.53
CA ASP A 12 9.17 27.16 -12.17
C ASP A 12 9.41 28.31 -11.19
N ALA A 13 10.21 29.29 -11.60
CA ALA A 13 10.45 30.51 -10.85
C ALA A 13 10.86 31.67 -11.75
N ASP A 14 10.52 32.89 -11.32
CA ASP A 14 10.77 34.12 -12.08
C ASP A 14 12.24 34.59 -12.02
N SER A 15 13.07 34.02 -11.12
CA SER A 15 14.51 34.30 -11.03
C SER A 15 15.28 33.17 -10.32
N PRO A 16 16.63 33.11 -10.47
CA PRO A 16 17.47 32.15 -9.74
C PRO A 16 17.32 32.21 -8.21
N GLU A 17 17.22 33.41 -7.61
CA GLU A 17 17.03 33.57 -6.17
C GLU A 17 15.63 33.14 -5.74
N HIS A 18 14.60 33.40 -6.57
CA HIS A 18 13.25 32.89 -6.32
C HIS A 18 13.25 31.36 -6.34
N ALA A 19 13.91 30.74 -7.33
CA ALA A 19 14.04 29.28 -7.39
C ALA A 19 14.74 28.70 -6.15
N ALA A 20 15.84 29.34 -5.71
CA ALA A 20 16.57 28.90 -4.53
C ALA A 20 15.74 29.00 -3.24
N ARG A 21 14.94 30.06 -3.07
CA ARG A 21 14.02 30.19 -1.91
C ARG A 21 12.94 29.12 -1.93
N ARG A 22 12.30 28.87 -3.08
CA ARG A 22 11.28 27.81 -3.23
C ARG A 22 11.87 26.43 -2.95
N ALA A 23 13.06 26.14 -3.49
CA ALA A 23 13.78 24.91 -3.21
C ALA A 23 14.08 24.73 -1.72
N LEU A 24 14.50 25.79 -1.03
CA LEU A 24 14.78 25.76 0.42
C LEU A 24 13.52 25.52 1.26
N GLU A 25 12.39 26.13 0.88
CA GLU A 25 11.10 25.92 1.55
C GLU A 25 10.62 24.47 1.40
N ILE A 26 10.68 23.92 0.19
CA ILE A 26 10.38 22.52 -0.09
C ILE A 26 11.30 21.60 0.72
N HIS A 27 12.59 21.92 0.80
CA HIS A 27 13.55 21.08 1.54
C HIS A 27 13.35 21.13 3.07
N ARG A 28 12.82 22.22 3.61
CA ARG A 28 12.59 22.40 5.05
C ARG A 28 11.20 21.97 5.52
N ASN A 29 10.26 21.78 4.60
CA ASN A 29 8.92 21.35 4.95
C ASN A 29 8.97 19.86 5.36
N PRO A 30 8.63 19.52 6.62
CA PRO A 30 8.64 18.13 7.10
C PRO A 30 7.62 17.23 6.40
N ASP A 31 6.60 17.81 5.77
CA ASP A 31 5.61 17.10 4.95
C ASP A 31 5.97 17.09 3.46
N SER A 32 7.19 17.53 3.11
CA SER A 32 7.65 17.59 1.73
C SER A 32 7.98 16.21 1.16
N TRP A 33 7.62 16.04 -0.10
CA TRP A 33 7.94 14.87 -0.93
C TRP A 33 9.39 14.88 -1.44
N ALA A 34 10.23 15.81 -0.97
CA ALA A 34 11.64 15.97 -1.35
C ALA A 34 12.53 14.86 -0.77
N THR A 35 12.29 13.65 -1.23
CA THR A 35 12.76 12.46 -0.54
C THR A 35 13.76 11.65 -1.34
N HIS A 36 13.93 11.97 -2.63
CA HIS A 36 14.88 11.32 -3.51
C HIS A 36 16.24 12.03 -3.53
N PHE A 37 17.33 11.31 -3.30
CA PHE A 37 18.69 11.84 -3.20
C PHE A 37 19.68 11.02 -4.03
N GLU A 38 20.60 11.70 -4.70
CA GLU A 38 21.78 11.06 -5.27
C GLU A 38 22.96 11.21 -4.31
N VAL A 39 23.46 10.08 -3.79
CA VAL A 39 24.57 10.02 -2.84
C VAL A 39 25.79 9.41 -3.51
N ARG A 40 26.87 10.18 -3.64
CA ARG A 40 28.12 9.73 -4.25
C ARG A 40 29.16 9.43 -3.17
N ALA A 41 29.63 8.18 -3.15
CA ALA A 41 30.77 7.75 -2.33
C ALA A 41 32.10 8.08 -3.02
N LYS A 42 33.15 8.32 -2.23
CA LYS A 42 34.50 8.70 -2.73
C LYS A 42 35.11 7.75 -3.78
N ARG A 43 34.67 6.48 -3.84
CA ARG A 43 35.12 5.50 -4.84
C ARG A 43 34.30 5.52 -6.14
N GLY A 44 33.52 6.58 -6.39
CA GLY A 44 32.71 6.75 -7.60
C GLY A 44 31.38 5.99 -7.59
N ARG A 45 31.06 5.26 -6.51
CA ARG A 45 29.77 4.59 -6.38
C ARG A 45 28.66 5.62 -6.14
N VAL A 46 27.66 5.60 -7.00
CA VAL A 46 26.44 6.42 -6.91
C VAL A 46 25.33 5.57 -6.29
N HIS A 47 24.60 6.15 -5.33
CA HIS A 47 23.44 5.55 -4.70
C HIS A 47 22.26 6.50 -4.84
N ASN A 48 21.15 6.01 -5.40
CA ASN A 48 19.88 6.73 -5.34
C ASN A 48 19.15 6.28 -4.08
N VAL A 49 18.79 7.22 -3.22
CA VAL A 49 18.18 6.99 -1.91
C VAL A 49 16.85 7.73 -1.87
N ASP A 50 15.75 7.02 -1.68
CA ASP A 50 14.44 7.62 -1.43
C ASP A 50 14.07 7.45 0.05
N LEU A 51 13.77 8.57 0.74
CA LEU A 51 13.47 8.65 2.16
C LEU A 51 11.97 8.94 2.45
N GLY A 52 11.12 8.97 1.42
CA GLY A 52 9.77 9.56 1.48
C GLY A 52 8.66 8.60 1.77
N ARG A 53 8.97 7.33 1.56
CA ARG A 53 8.42 6.26 2.35
C ARG A 53 9.55 5.85 3.26
N GLY A 54 9.37 5.97 4.57
CA GLY A 54 10.30 5.34 5.52
C GLY A 54 10.58 3.92 5.07
N ASP A 55 11.81 3.45 5.29
CA ASP A 55 12.28 2.10 5.00
C ASP A 55 11.17 1.03 5.15
N ALA A 56 10.47 0.80 4.07
CA ALA A 56 9.72 -0.39 3.80
C ALA A 56 10.18 -0.78 2.41
N ALA A 57 11.39 -1.34 2.36
CA ALA A 57 11.79 -2.30 1.34
C ALA A 57 10.54 -3.00 0.86
N THR A 58 10.12 -2.75 -0.39
CA THR A 58 8.99 -3.39 -1.10
C THR A 58 8.34 -4.48 -0.26
N LYS A 59 7.51 -4.08 0.72
CA LYS A 59 6.69 -5.05 1.41
C LYS A 59 5.65 -5.34 0.36
N GLN A 60 5.69 -6.56 -0.17
CA GLN A 60 4.50 -7.12 -0.79
C GLN A 60 3.42 -6.99 0.28
N ASP A 61 2.65 -5.91 0.18
CA ASP A 61 1.52 -5.66 1.05
C ASP A 61 0.47 -6.66 0.58
N VAL A 62 0.54 -7.84 1.19
CA VAL A 62 -0.49 -8.85 1.02
C VAL A 62 -1.75 -8.28 1.64
N VAL A 63 -2.79 -8.17 0.84
CA VAL A 63 -4.13 -7.82 1.28
C VAL A 63 -5.03 -9.04 1.16
N PHE A 64 -5.87 -9.26 2.16
CA PHE A 64 -6.83 -10.34 2.21
C PHE A 64 -8.18 -9.80 1.75
N VAL A 65 -8.65 -10.24 0.59
CA VAL A 65 -9.90 -9.78 -0.02
C VAL A 65 -11.01 -10.75 0.31
N LEU A 66 -12.01 -10.28 1.04
CA LEU A 66 -13.20 -11.01 1.42
C LEU A 66 -14.32 -10.73 0.41
N THR A 67 -14.88 -11.79 -0.17
CA THR A 67 -15.92 -11.72 -1.20
C THR A 67 -17.15 -12.51 -0.75
N PRO A 68 -18.08 -11.90 0.01
CA PRO A 68 -19.37 -12.49 0.30
C PRO A 68 -20.26 -12.55 -0.95
N MET A 69 -20.89 -13.70 -1.14
CA MET A 69 -21.85 -13.99 -2.19
C MET A 69 -23.18 -14.39 -1.57
N ALA A 70 -24.26 -13.84 -2.11
CA ALA A 70 -25.63 -14.22 -1.78
C ALA A 70 -26.45 -14.30 -3.06
N ASP A 71 -27.21 -15.38 -3.20
CA ASP A 71 -28.03 -15.69 -4.39
C ASP A 71 -27.21 -15.69 -5.71
N GLY A 72 -25.95 -16.13 -5.64
CA GLY A 72 -25.03 -16.17 -6.78
C GLY A 72 -24.44 -14.81 -7.17
N ILE A 73 -24.67 -13.75 -6.38
CA ILE A 73 -24.19 -12.40 -6.65
C ILE A 73 -23.20 -11.97 -5.58
N VAL A 74 -22.06 -11.41 -6.01
CA VAL A 74 -21.13 -10.71 -5.11
C VAL A 74 -21.81 -9.41 -4.64
N ARG A 75 -22.11 -9.32 -3.35
CA ARG A 75 -22.82 -8.17 -2.78
C ARG A 75 -21.88 -7.10 -2.25
N ASP A 76 -20.69 -7.50 -1.82
CA ASP A 76 -19.71 -6.63 -1.19
C ASP A 76 -18.29 -7.19 -1.43
N VAL A 77 -17.28 -6.33 -1.35
CA VAL A 77 -15.86 -6.69 -1.44
C VAL A 77 -15.08 -5.86 -0.41
N GLN A 78 -14.47 -6.53 0.56
CA GLN A 78 -13.70 -5.88 1.62
C GLN A 78 -12.25 -6.33 1.57
N ALA A 79 -11.31 -5.39 1.73
CA ALA A 79 -9.88 -5.68 1.75
C ALA A 79 -9.30 -5.44 3.15
N PHE A 80 -8.59 -6.42 3.67
CA PHE A 80 -7.98 -6.40 4.99
C PHE A 80 -6.46 -6.48 4.89
N ARG A 81 -5.75 -5.80 5.80
CA ARG A 81 -4.28 -5.85 5.88
C ARG A 81 -3.75 -7.10 6.57
N THR A 82 -4.59 -7.87 7.26
CA THR A 82 -4.19 -9.06 8.01
C THR A 82 -5.19 -10.20 7.82
N ARG A 83 -4.70 -11.44 7.92
CA ARG A 83 -5.53 -12.65 7.83
C ARG A 83 -6.51 -12.71 8.99
N GLU A 84 -6.11 -12.27 10.17
CA GLU A 84 -6.93 -12.28 11.38
C GLU A 84 -8.16 -11.37 11.24
N ALA A 85 -7.98 -10.18 10.65
CA ALA A 85 -9.10 -9.27 10.41
C ALA A 85 -10.06 -9.82 9.34
N ALA A 86 -9.54 -10.41 8.26
CA ALA A 86 -10.36 -11.07 7.25
C ALA A 86 -11.15 -12.26 7.83
N ALA A 87 -10.51 -13.09 8.66
CA ALA A 87 -11.15 -14.23 9.32
C ALA A 87 -12.21 -13.80 10.34
N ALA A 88 -11.99 -12.68 11.05
CA ALA A 88 -12.99 -12.12 11.95
C ALA A 88 -14.22 -11.62 11.18
N ALA A 89 -14.02 -10.95 10.04
CA ALA A 89 -15.10 -10.50 9.17
C ALA A 89 -15.85 -11.66 8.50
N GLU A 90 -15.13 -12.71 8.07
CA GLU A 90 -15.75 -13.94 7.55
C GLU A 90 -16.68 -14.58 8.58
N ARG A 91 -16.18 -14.77 9.82
CA ARG A 91 -16.99 -15.33 10.91
C ARG A 91 -18.22 -14.48 11.21
N ALA A 92 -18.07 -13.15 11.28
CA ALA A 92 -19.19 -12.25 11.50
C ALA A 92 -20.24 -12.36 10.37
N TRP A 93 -19.81 -12.53 9.12
CA TRP A 93 -20.71 -12.74 8.00
C TRP A 93 -21.41 -14.10 8.08
N LEU A 94 -20.69 -15.19 8.38
CA LEU A 94 -21.28 -16.52 8.56
C LEU A 94 -22.32 -16.53 9.68
N ASP A 95 -22.02 -15.90 10.81
CA ASP A 95 -22.93 -15.75 11.94
C ASP A 95 -24.20 -14.98 11.52
N ALA A 96 -24.05 -13.89 10.75
CA ALA A 96 -25.17 -13.11 10.22
C ALA A 96 -26.03 -13.90 9.21
N GLN A 97 -25.44 -14.84 8.47
CA GLN A 97 -26.15 -15.76 7.58
C GLN A 97 -26.73 -16.99 8.30
N GLY A 98 -26.45 -17.14 9.60
CA GLY A 98 -26.85 -18.30 10.39
C GLY A 98 -26.11 -19.60 10.01
N ILE A 99 -24.96 -19.50 9.35
CA ILE A 99 -24.14 -20.64 8.93
C ILE A 99 -23.13 -20.93 10.05
N ARG A 100 -23.21 -22.12 10.66
CA ARG A 100 -22.39 -22.47 11.84
C ARG A 100 -21.50 -23.68 11.62
N THR A 101 -21.75 -24.45 10.57
CA THR A 101 -21.05 -25.69 10.26
C THR A 101 -20.57 -25.71 8.82
N ASP A 102 -19.53 -26.51 8.55
CA ASP A 102 -19.01 -26.69 7.19
C ASP A 102 -20.04 -27.34 6.27
N GLN A 103 -20.88 -28.23 6.79
CA GLN A 103 -21.96 -28.87 6.03
C GLN A 103 -23.04 -27.85 5.61
N GLU A 104 -23.44 -26.94 6.48
CA GLU A 104 -24.35 -25.84 6.12
C GLU A 104 -23.70 -24.90 5.11
N ARG A 105 -22.40 -24.61 5.26
CA ARG A 105 -21.66 -23.77 4.33
C ARG A 105 -21.64 -24.37 2.93
N GLU A 106 -21.34 -25.67 2.81
CA GLU A 106 -21.37 -26.40 1.54
C GLU A 106 -22.76 -26.38 0.92
N HIS A 107 -23.79 -26.77 1.69
CA HIS A 107 -25.17 -26.77 1.21
C HIS A 107 -25.63 -25.39 0.73
N ARG A 108 -25.27 -24.31 1.43
CA ARG A 108 -25.62 -22.93 1.04
C ARG A 108 -24.87 -22.47 -0.21
N SER A 109 -23.66 -22.98 -0.41
CA SER A 109 -22.85 -22.66 -1.60
C SER A 109 -23.46 -23.23 -2.88
N ASP A 110 -24.13 -24.39 -2.82
CA ASP A 110 -24.90 -24.95 -3.94
C ASP A 110 -26.02 -24.01 -4.40
N TRP A 111 -26.55 -23.19 -3.48
CA TRP A 111 -27.56 -22.16 -3.74
C TRP A 111 -26.96 -20.76 -3.90
N GLY A 112 -25.66 -20.66 -4.19
CA GLY A 112 -24.98 -19.40 -4.49
C GLY A 112 -24.76 -18.48 -3.29
N THR A 113 -24.93 -18.98 -2.06
CA THR A 113 -24.58 -18.24 -0.84
C THR A 113 -23.25 -18.77 -0.30
N GLY A 114 -22.22 -17.93 -0.26
CA GLY A 114 -20.91 -18.36 0.19
C GLY A 114 -19.99 -17.18 0.44
N ILE A 115 -18.80 -17.45 0.97
CA ILE A 115 -17.80 -16.42 1.22
C ILE A 115 -16.42 -17.00 0.95
N ALA A 116 -15.54 -16.17 0.38
CA ALA A 116 -14.16 -16.53 0.07
C ALA A 116 -13.21 -15.43 0.56
N ILE A 117 -12.05 -15.85 1.07
CA ILE A 117 -10.91 -14.97 1.34
C ILE A 117 -9.82 -15.26 0.33
N TRP A 118 -9.38 -14.22 -0.38
CA TRP A 118 -8.28 -14.28 -1.34
C TRP A 118 -7.06 -13.58 -0.77
N GLU A 119 -5.89 -14.21 -0.88
CA GLU A 119 -4.62 -13.58 -0.55
C GLU A 119 -4.07 -12.90 -1.82
N CYS A 120 -4.07 -11.57 -1.84
CA CYS A 120 -3.71 -10.77 -3.01
C CYS A 120 -2.46 -9.95 -2.75
N LYS A 121 -1.53 -9.94 -3.70
CA LYS A 121 -0.36 -9.07 -3.66
C LYS A 121 -0.72 -7.73 -4.29
N THR A 122 -0.52 -6.62 -3.58
CA THR A 122 -0.64 -5.30 -4.21
C THR A 122 0.60 -5.02 -5.04
N THR A 123 0.45 -4.89 -6.35
CA THR A 123 1.45 -4.28 -7.21
C THR A 123 1.17 -2.79 -7.31
N ASP A 124 2.19 -1.94 -7.14
CA ASP A 124 2.03 -0.51 -7.42
C ASP A 124 1.60 -0.34 -8.89
N PRO A 125 0.60 0.50 -9.19
CA PRO A 125 0.24 0.82 -10.57
C PRO A 125 1.43 1.54 -11.23
N THR A 126 1.98 0.93 -12.28
CA THR A 126 3.03 1.49 -13.15
C THR A 126 2.62 2.78 -13.82
#